data_AF-A0A1C5SL83-F1
#
_entry.id   AF-A0A1C5SL83-F1
#
_cell.length_a   1.000
_cell.length_b   1.000
_cell.length_c   1.000
_cell.angle_alpha   90.00
_cell.angle_beta   90.00
_cell.angle_gamma   90.00
#
_symmetry.space_group_name_H-M   'P 1'
#
loop_
_entity.id
_entity.type
_entity.pdbx_description
1 polymer ?
#
loop_
_entity_poly.entity_id
_entity_poly.type
_entity_poly.pdbx_seq_one_letter_code
_entity_poly.pdbx_strand_id
1 'polypeptide(L)'
;MSVKFYICNHCKNIITKMNDSGVPVVCCGEKMTELIPGTSDGAYEKHVPAFEVNGNKVSVKVGSVEHPMMEKHYIQWILIETNLGTHCRYLTHENKPEAEFFLADGETLTAVYEYCNLHGLWKAEA
;
A
#
# COMPACT_ATOMS: atom_id res chain seq x y z
N MET A 1 2.79 -13.46 9.04
CA MET A 1 2.69 -12.16 9.75
C MET A 1 2.53 -11.11 8.68
N SER A 2 1.53 -10.24 8.77
CA SER A 2 1.30 -9.21 7.74
C SER A 2 2.34 -8.11 7.76
N VAL A 3 2.63 -7.54 6.59
CA VAL A 3 3.55 -6.41 6.43
C VAL A 3 3.04 -5.20 7.23
N LYS A 4 3.96 -4.53 7.94
CA LYS A 4 3.68 -3.30 8.69
C LYS A 4 4.39 -2.11 8.07
N PHE A 5 3.72 -0.97 8.07
CA PHE A 5 4.28 0.29 7.56
C PHE A 5 4.38 1.31 8.69
N TYR A 6 5.39 2.16 8.63
CA TYR A 6 5.62 3.22 9.61
C TYR A 6 5.87 4.53 8.89
N ILE A 7 5.29 5.61 9.39
CA ILE A 7 5.44 6.96 8.84
C ILE A 7 6.07 7.92 9.85
N CYS A 8 6.92 8.81 9.36
CA CYS A 8 7.34 9.99 10.11
C CYS A 8 6.30 11.10 9.94
N ASN A 9 5.76 11.61 11.05
CA ASN A 9 4.73 12.66 10.99
C ASN A 9 5.24 14.01 10.47
N HIS A 10 6.57 14.22 10.47
CA HIS A 10 7.22 15.44 10.00
C HIS A 10 7.53 15.40 8.50
N CYS A 11 8.43 14.51 8.09
CA CYS A 11 8.93 14.45 6.71
C CYS A 11 8.14 13.48 5.81
N LYS A 12 7.15 12.78 6.36
CA LYS A 12 6.33 11.78 5.65
C LYS A 12 7.13 10.61 5.06
N ASN A 13 8.36 10.38 5.52
CA ASN A 13 9.11 9.18 5.18
C ASN A 13 8.34 7.93 5.63
N ILE A 14 8.18 6.96 4.74
CA ILE A 14 7.48 5.70 5.00
C ILE A 14 8.47 4.55 4.87
N ILE A 15 8.45 3.64 5.85
CA ILE A 15 9.28 2.45 5.86
C ILE A 15 8.46 1.20 6.18
N THR A 16 8.98 0.05 5.77
CA THR A 16 8.61 -1.27 6.29
C THR A 16 9.87 -1.95 6.85
N LYS A 17 9.69 -2.92 7.73
CA LYS A 17 10.80 -3.66 8.35
C LYS A 17 10.91 -5.05 7.74
N MET A 18 12.03 -5.33 7.08
CA MET A 18 12.33 -6.68 6.58
C MET A 18 12.62 -7.69 7.71
N ASN A 19 13.15 -7.19 8.83
CA ASN A 19 13.31 -7.92 10.08
C ASN A 19 12.97 -6.98 11.24
N ASP A 20 11.97 -7.33 12.05
CA ASP A 20 11.55 -6.52 13.19
C ASP A 20 12.10 -7.09 14.51
N SER A 21 13.09 -6.40 15.09
CA SER A 21 13.63 -6.73 16.42
C SER A 21 12.80 -6.14 17.57
N GLY A 22 11.60 -5.59 17.31
CA GLY A 22 10.69 -5.07 18.33
C GLY A 22 11.07 -3.67 18.85
N VAL A 23 11.99 -2.98 18.18
CA VAL A 23 12.46 -1.65 18.59
C VAL A 23 11.84 -0.53 17.73
N PRO A 24 11.57 0.66 18.30
CA PRO A 24 11.08 1.80 17.54
C PRO A 24 12.15 2.33 16.57
N VAL A 25 11.72 2.75 15.38
CA VAL A 25 12.55 3.55 14.47
C VAL A 25 12.30 5.03 14.73
N VAL A 26 13.36 5.84 14.79
CA VAL A 26 13.28 7.29 14.98
C VAL A 26 13.58 8.02 13.67
N CYS A 27 12.73 8.97 13.32
CA CYS A 27 12.92 9.85 12.16
C CYS A 27 12.50 11.27 12.56
N CYS A 28 13.33 12.28 12.23
CA CYS A 28 13.14 13.67 12.65
C CYS A 28 13.05 13.87 14.18
N GLY A 29 13.76 13.05 14.96
CA GLY A 29 13.81 13.16 16.42
C GLY A 29 12.63 12.52 17.16
N GLU A 30 11.66 11.94 16.44
CA GLU A 30 10.49 11.27 17.04
C GLU A 30 10.35 9.83 16.57
N LYS A 31 9.67 9.01 17.38
CA LYS A 31 9.31 7.64 16.99
C LYS A 31 8.37 7.69 15.79
N MET A 32 8.66 6.90 14.76
CA MET A 32 7.74 6.73 13.64
C MET A 32 6.45 6.06 14.11
N THR A 33 5.33 6.47 13.51
CA THR A 33 3.98 5.98 13.84
C THR A 33 3.63 4.82 12.92
N GLU A 34 3.07 3.73 13.45
CA GLU A 34 2.54 2.64 12.61
C GLU A 34 1.35 3.15 11.79
N LEU A 35 1.38 2.93 10.48
CA LEU A 35 0.24 3.15 9.59
C LEU A 35 -0.70 1.95 9.72
N ILE A 36 -1.85 2.17 10.36
CA ILE A 36 -2.89 1.16 10.47
C ILE A 36 -3.84 1.32 9.27
N PRO A 37 -4.06 0.26 8.46
CA PRO A 37 -4.94 0.36 7.30
C PRO A 37 -6.38 0.78 7.67
N GLY A 38 -6.98 1.68 6.88
CA GLY A 38 -8.40 2.02 6.98
C GLY A 38 -8.79 2.85 8.21
N THR A 39 -7.85 3.53 8.86
CA THR A 39 -8.14 4.39 10.04
C THR A 39 -8.40 5.86 9.70
N SER A 40 -8.32 6.26 8.43
CA SER A 40 -8.66 7.62 8.00
C SER A 40 -10.15 7.78 7.73
N ASP A 41 -10.59 9.02 7.50
CA ASP A 41 -11.94 9.39 7.09
C ASP A 41 -12.16 9.33 5.56
N GLY A 42 -11.21 8.74 4.82
CA GLY A 42 -11.33 8.54 3.38
C GLY A 42 -12.50 7.61 3.01
N ALA A 43 -13.08 7.85 1.84
CA ALA A 43 -14.20 7.03 1.34
C ALA A 43 -13.73 5.61 0.99
N TYR A 44 -14.30 4.60 1.64
CA TYR A 44 -13.91 3.19 1.51
C TYR A 44 -13.89 2.71 0.05
N GLU A 45 -14.94 3.05 -0.71
CA GLU A 45 -15.11 2.66 -2.11
C GLU A 45 -14.05 3.25 -3.04
N LYS A 46 -13.31 4.27 -2.61
CA LYS A 46 -12.22 4.89 -3.39
C LYS A 46 -10.83 4.45 -2.95
N HIS A 47 -10.70 3.79 -1.82
CA HIS A 47 -9.37 3.52 -1.23
C HIS A 47 -9.10 2.04 -1.03
N VAL A 48 -10.11 1.23 -0.70
CA VAL A 48 -9.86 -0.21 -0.59
C VAL A 48 -9.49 -0.77 -1.96
N PRO A 49 -8.30 -1.41 -2.10
CA PRO A 49 -7.89 -1.99 -3.36
C PRO A 49 -8.91 -3.02 -3.85
N ALA A 50 -9.31 -2.90 -5.11
CA ALA A 50 -10.05 -3.91 -5.84
C ALA A 50 -9.08 -4.65 -6.76
N PHE A 51 -9.06 -5.98 -6.71
CA PHE A 51 -8.10 -6.75 -7.50
C PHE A 51 -8.72 -8.03 -8.08
N GLU A 52 -8.07 -8.53 -9.12
CA GLU A 52 -8.42 -9.78 -9.81
C GLU A 52 -7.14 -10.60 -10.04
N VAL A 53 -7.22 -11.90 -9.81
CA VAL A 53 -6.11 -12.84 -10.04
C VAL A 53 -6.47 -13.76 -11.21
N ASN A 54 -5.72 -13.65 -12.31
CA ASN A 54 -5.91 -14.41 -13.53
C ASN A 54 -4.63 -15.19 -13.86
N GLY A 55 -4.61 -16.48 -13.49
CA GLY A 55 -3.39 -17.29 -13.57
C GLY A 55 -2.32 -16.71 -12.64
N ASN A 56 -1.16 -16.33 -13.18
CA ASN A 56 -0.09 -15.70 -12.42
C ASN A 56 -0.15 -14.16 -12.44
N LYS A 57 -1.15 -13.55 -13.09
CA LYS A 57 -1.28 -12.09 -13.17
C LYS A 57 -2.26 -11.58 -12.11
N VAL A 58 -1.83 -10.58 -11.33
CA VAL A 58 -2.67 -9.82 -10.40
C VAL A 58 -2.87 -8.43 -10.95
N SER A 59 -4.12 -8.06 -11.22
CA SER A 59 -4.51 -6.71 -11.65
C SER A 59 -5.17 -5.99 -10.49
N VAL A 60 -4.63 -4.83 -10.10
CA VAL A 60 -5.12 -4.03 -8.97
C VAL A 60 -5.60 -2.68 -9.46
N LYS A 61 -6.74 -2.22 -8.94
CA LYS A 61 -7.25 -0.85 -9.02
C LYS A 61 -7.48 -0.31 -7.61
N VAL A 62 -7.27 0.98 -7.42
CA VAL A 62 -7.54 1.63 -6.13
C VAL A 62 -8.92 2.26 -6.15
N GLY A 63 -9.77 1.62 -5.35
CA GLY A 63 -11.20 1.81 -5.25
C GLY A 63 -12.01 0.90 -6.17
N SER A 64 -13.19 0.50 -5.70
CA SER A 64 -14.28 0.06 -6.59
C SER A 64 -14.85 1.22 -7.41
N VAL A 65 -14.67 2.44 -6.91
CA VAL A 65 -14.78 3.71 -7.63
C VAL A 65 -13.38 4.30 -7.76
N GLU A 66 -13.00 4.69 -8.97
CA GLU A 66 -11.64 5.16 -9.28
C GLU A 66 -11.21 6.31 -8.34
N HIS A 67 -10.08 6.12 -7.65
CA HIS A 67 -9.46 7.15 -6.82
C HIS A 67 -8.94 8.33 -7.67
N PRO A 68 -9.06 9.59 -7.21
CA PRO A 68 -8.46 10.73 -7.91
C PRO A 68 -6.93 10.63 -8.05
N MET A 69 -6.38 10.99 -9.21
CA MET A 69 -4.94 11.09 -9.45
C MET A 69 -4.60 12.52 -9.88
N MET A 70 -4.33 13.38 -8.91
CA MET A 70 -4.04 14.81 -9.07
C MET A 70 -2.79 15.17 -8.28
N GLU A 71 -2.08 16.24 -8.68
CA GLU A 71 -0.78 16.64 -8.09
C GLU A 71 -0.79 16.69 -6.55
N LYS A 72 -1.90 17.16 -5.96
CA LYS A 72 -2.06 17.27 -4.50
C LYS A 72 -2.77 16.08 -3.84
N HIS A 73 -3.34 15.16 -4.62
CA HIS A 73 -4.14 14.05 -4.12
C HIS A 73 -4.05 12.86 -5.08
N TYR A 74 -3.25 11.87 -4.70
CA TYR A 74 -2.98 10.70 -5.53
C TYR A 74 -2.55 9.50 -4.68
N ILE A 75 -2.64 8.32 -5.28
CA ILE A 75 -2.08 7.09 -4.75
C ILE A 75 -0.58 7.09 -5.04
N GLN A 76 0.26 7.04 -4.01
CA GLN A 76 1.71 7.09 -4.17
C GLN A 76 2.29 5.73 -4.57
N TRP A 77 1.68 4.65 -4.09
CA TRP A 77 2.12 3.30 -4.40
C TRP A 77 1.01 2.28 -4.14
N ILE A 78 1.15 1.15 -4.84
CA ILE A 78 0.38 -0.07 -4.62
C ILE A 78 1.40 -1.17 -4.30
N LEU A 79 1.14 -1.92 -3.22
CA LEU A 79 1.98 -3.04 -2.79
C LEU A 79 1.14 -4.30 -2.67
N ILE A 80 1.60 -5.40 -3.24
CA ILE A 80 1.06 -6.72 -2.97
C ILE A 80 1.95 -7.48 -2.00
N GLU A 81 1.34 -8.17 -1.05
CA GLU A 81 1.97 -9.12 -0.14
C GLU A 81 1.64 -10.54 -0.61
N THR A 82 2.65 -11.39 -0.63
CA THR A 82 2.58 -12.77 -1.09
C THR A 82 3.21 -13.69 -0.06
N ASN A 83 3.06 -15.01 -0.24
CA ASN A 83 3.76 -16.01 0.56
C ASN A 83 5.30 -15.96 0.40
N LEU A 84 5.83 -15.29 -0.63
CA LEU A 84 7.26 -15.19 -0.90
C LEU A 84 7.85 -13.80 -0.63
N GLY A 85 7.02 -12.78 -0.40
CA GLY A 85 7.49 -11.44 -0.08
C GLY A 85 6.50 -10.35 -0.47
N THR A 86 7.02 -9.26 -1.03
CA THR A 86 6.22 -8.11 -1.43
C THR A 86 6.67 -7.56 -2.76
N HIS A 87 5.73 -7.16 -3.62
CA HIS A 87 6.02 -6.39 -4.82
C HIS A 87 5.41 -5.00 -4.68
N CYS A 88 6.16 -3.96 -5.04
CA CYS A 88 5.70 -2.57 -4.98
C CYS A 88 5.72 -1.93 -6.37
N ARG A 89 4.71 -1.11 -6.66
CA ARG A 89 4.66 -0.22 -7.81
C ARG A 89 4.41 1.20 -7.30
N TYR A 90 5.35 2.08 -7.61
CA TYR A 90 5.19 3.51 -7.37
C TYR A 90 4.35 4.12 -8.49
N LEU A 91 3.52 5.08 -8.11
CA LEU A 91 2.68 5.85 -9.02
C LEU A 91 2.96 7.34 -8.82
N THR A 92 2.74 8.11 -9.87
CA THR A 92 2.67 9.57 -9.84
C THR A 92 1.24 10.01 -10.09
N HIS A 93 0.94 11.29 -9.85
CA HIS A 93 -0.36 11.87 -10.16
C HIS A 93 -0.76 11.80 -11.65
N GLU A 94 0.17 11.47 -12.55
CA GLU A 94 -0.12 11.32 -13.99
C GLU A 94 -0.54 9.89 -14.36
N ASN A 95 -0.36 8.93 -13.46
CA ASN A 95 -0.76 7.56 -13.68
C ASN A 95 -2.23 7.36 -13.35
N LYS A 96 -2.82 6.28 -13.90
CA LYS A 96 -4.06 5.73 -13.36
C LYS A 96 -3.80 5.10 -11.98
N PRO A 97 -4.81 5.04 -11.09
CA PRO A 97 -4.68 4.43 -9.77
C PRO A 97 -4.76 2.89 -9.88
N GLU A 98 -3.92 2.29 -10.71
CA GLU A 98 -3.93 0.85 -11.01
C GLU A 98 -2.50 0.33 -11.22
N ALA A 99 -2.31 -0.97 -10.98
CA ALA A 99 -1.04 -1.64 -11.18
C ALA A 99 -1.23 -3.11 -11.52
N GLU A 100 -0.28 -3.66 -12.27
CA GLU A 100 -0.21 -5.09 -12.59
C GLU A 100 1.03 -5.72 -11.98
N PHE A 101 0.85 -6.94 -11.48
CA PHE A 101 1.91 -7.76 -10.89
C PHE A 101 1.85 -9.16 -11.50
N PHE A 102 3.02 -9.81 -11.57
CA PHE A 102 3.13 -11.19 -11.99
C PHE A 102 3.75 -11.99 -10.85
N LEU A 103 3.11 -13.09 -10.51
CA LEU A 103 3.53 -14.02 -9.48
C LEU A 103 4.47 -15.07 -10.09
N ALA A 104 5.50 -15.43 -9.34
CA ALA A 104 6.36 -16.57 -9.67
C ALA A 104 5.63 -17.91 -9.47
N ASP A 105 6.19 -19.00 -9.98
CA ASP A 105 5.64 -20.34 -9.77
C ASP A 105 5.58 -20.69 -8.28
N GLY A 106 4.38 -21.02 -7.80
CA GLY A 106 4.13 -21.31 -6.38
C GLY A 106 3.98 -20.07 -5.48
N GLU A 107 4.05 -18.87 -6.05
CA GLU A 107 3.75 -17.63 -5.34
C GLU A 107 2.23 -17.37 -5.32
N THR A 108 1.70 -17.02 -4.15
CA THR A 108 0.28 -16.77 -3.92
C THR A 108 0.07 -15.41 -3.27
N LEU A 109 -0.87 -14.63 -3.81
CA LEU A 109 -1.30 -13.36 -3.22
C LEU A 109 -1.89 -13.59 -1.82
N THR A 110 -1.55 -12.72 -0.88
CA THR A 110 -2.07 -12.73 0.51
C THR A 110 -2.84 -11.45 0.81
N ALA A 111 -2.34 -10.30 0.37
CA ALA A 111 -3.00 -9.02 0.56
C ALA A 111 -2.56 -7.97 -0.47
N VAL A 112 -3.37 -6.93 -0.61
CA VAL A 112 -3.07 -5.75 -1.42
C VAL A 112 -3.18 -4.51 -0.55
N TYR A 113 -2.21 -3.62 -0.66
CA TYR A 113 -2.13 -2.35 0.05
C TYR A 113 -2.01 -1.20 -0.94
N GLU A 114 -2.55 -0.05 -0.58
CA GLU A 114 -2.33 1.22 -1.27
C GLU A 114 -2.06 2.32 -0.24
N TYR A 115 -1.34 3.35 -0.67
CA TYR A 115 -1.19 4.56 0.14
C TYR A 115 -1.58 5.82 -0.63
N CYS A 116 -2.63 6.47 -0.14
CA CYS A 116 -3.04 7.80 -0.55
C CYS A 116 -2.27 8.84 0.25
N ASN A 117 -1.71 9.84 -0.42
CA ASN A 117 -0.92 10.89 0.23
C ASN A 117 -1.73 11.73 1.25
N LEU A 118 -3.07 11.74 1.14
CA LEU A 118 -3.97 12.44 2.06
C LEU A 118 -4.68 11.48 3.02
N HIS A 119 -5.16 10.34 2.54
CA HIS A 119 -6.02 9.44 3.31
C HIS A 119 -5.30 8.20 3.84
N GLY A 120 -3.97 8.15 3.73
CA GLY A 120 -3.16 7.14 4.38
C GLY A 120 -3.25 5.75 3.75
N LEU A 121 -3.03 4.72 4.57
CA LEU A 121 -2.90 3.34 4.16
C LEU A 121 -4.26 2.63 4.11
N TRP A 122 -4.49 1.82 3.09
CA TRP A 122 -5.64 0.92 2.99
C TRP A 122 -5.21 -0.47 2.54
N LYS A 123 -6.06 -1.46 2.81
CA LYS A 123 -5.77 -2.87 2.61
C LYS A 123 -7.01 -3.64 2.12
N ALA A 124 -6.79 -4.60 1.24
CA ALA A 124 -7.72 -5.70 0.97
C ALA A 124 -7.00 -7.05 1.17
N GLU A 125 -7.66 -8.01 1.80
CA GLU A 125 -7.17 -9.40 1.95
C GLU A 125 -7.52 -10.21 0.69
N ALA A 126 -6.66 -11.18 0.34
CA ALA A 126 -6.91 -12.16 -0.73
C ALA A 126 -7.69 -13.40 -0.27
#